data_AF-A0AAD4KDS0-F1
#
_entry.id   AF-A0AAD4KDS0-F1
#
_cell.length_a   1.000
_cell.length_b   1.000
_cell.length_c   1.000
_cell.angle_alpha   90.00
_cell.angle_beta   90.00
_cell.angle_gamma   90.00
#
_symmetry.space_group_name_H-M   'P 1'
#
loop_
_entity.id
_entity.type
_entity.pdbx_description
1 polymer ?
#
loop_
_entity_poly.entity_id
_entity_poly.type
_entity_poly.pdbx_seq_one_letter_code
_entity_poly.pdbx_strand_id
1 'polypeptide(L)'
;MDDSEETCYPGNDSQSKASTKTRRRKSTKSTSTACKSDAMEDNFTASYFSLCITGQIVSATFPLGPDKEFVFCRYELVAGPDWQLASGPQHGLTQMSTNKSGHFNDKIVFNMPVEVTYKSTSPFGWPQILISVFGQNGSGDECLLGYAHVHLPVFGSQREGDHCSVLNEVPILMPKCQSMLADVTSWLLRRQPELKDPKVLLDNLQSKGLCMESYGTLQLQLHTIMRGARKLGYHWHA
;
A
#
# COMPACT_ATOMS: atom_id res chain seq x y z
N MET A 1 -25.28 55.72 25.77
CA MET A 1 -23.89 56.03 25.43
C MET A 1 -23.29 54.88 24.62
N ASP A 2 -23.42 54.73 23.30
CA ASP A 2 -24.39 55.15 22.24
C ASP A 2 -23.94 54.39 20.96
N ASP A 3 -24.73 54.06 19.93
CA ASP A 3 -26.15 54.28 19.63
C ASP A 3 -26.68 53.02 18.83
N SER A 4 -27.96 52.66 18.83
CA SER A 4 -29.05 53.11 17.92
C SER A 4 -28.73 53.04 16.41
N GLU A 5 -29.27 52.04 15.69
CA GLU A 5 -30.01 52.30 14.44
C GLU A 5 -30.90 51.11 14.03
N GLU A 6 -32.20 51.37 13.98
CA GLU A 6 -33.28 50.50 13.49
C GLU A 6 -33.84 51.18 12.23
N THR A 7 -34.09 50.42 11.15
CA THR A 7 -34.78 50.98 9.97
C THR A 7 -35.95 50.13 9.51
N CYS A 8 -36.97 50.82 9.03
CA CYS A 8 -38.37 50.47 9.18
C CYS A 8 -39.01 50.20 7.80
N TYR A 9 -39.69 49.04 7.66
CA TYR A 9 -41.03 48.80 7.06
C TYR A 9 -41.51 49.64 5.82
N PRO A 10 -42.34 49.08 4.90
CA PRO A 10 -43.63 48.50 5.28
C PRO A 10 -44.14 47.27 4.49
N GLY A 11 -45.08 46.56 5.12
CA GLY A 11 -45.99 45.64 4.44
C GLY A 11 -47.20 46.37 3.84
N ASN A 12 -48.04 45.66 3.10
CA ASN A 12 -49.35 46.14 2.69
C ASN A 12 -50.37 45.00 2.71
N ASP A 13 -51.56 45.30 3.20
CA ASP A 13 -52.52 44.29 3.66
C ASP A 13 -53.82 44.29 2.86
N SER A 14 -54.44 43.11 2.74
CA SER A 14 -55.86 42.89 2.43
C SER A 14 -56.47 43.36 1.09
N GLN A 15 -57.14 42.42 0.39
CA GLN A 15 -58.56 42.61 0.08
C GLN A 15 -59.28 41.29 -0.22
N SER A 16 -60.38 41.05 0.49
CA SER A 16 -61.26 39.89 0.33
C SER A 16 -62.36 40.14 -0.71
N LYS A 17 -62.67 39.15 -1.56
CA LYS A 17 -64.00 39.03 -2.20
C LYS A 17 -64.48 37.59 -2.18
N ALA A 18 -65.74 37.40 -1.77
CA ALA A 18 -66.39 36.11 -1.66
C ALA A 18 -67.14 35.74 -2.95
N SER A 19 -67.22 34.44 -3.27
CA SER A 19 -68.31 33.89 -4.10
C SER A 19 -68.53 32.37 -3.92
N THR A 20 -69.76 32.04 -3.55
CA THR A 20 -70.60 30.93 -4.06
C THR A 20 -70.13 29.47 -3.97
N LYS A 21 -70.85 28.68 -3.17
CA LYS A 21 -70.87 27.20 -3.21
C LYS A 21 -71.35 26.67 -4.57
N THR A 22 -70.73 25.62 -5.11
CA THR A 22 -71.45 24.58 -5.90
C THR A 22 -70.77 23.22 -5.73
N ARG A 23 -71.58 22.18 -5.51
CA ARG A 23 -71.17 20.81 -5.20
C ARG A 23 -71.15 19.97 -6.48
N ARG A 24 -70.01 19.38 -6.86
CA ARG A 24 -70.00 18.32 -7.90
C ARG A 24 -68.88 17.29 -7.67
N ARG A 25 -69.27 16.04 -7.39
CA ARG A 25 -68.37 14.89 -7.40
C ARG A 25 -68.04 14.52 -8.85
N LYS A 26 -66.76 14.31 -9.16
CA LYS A 26 -66.31 13.37 -10.19
C LYS A 26 -64.89 12.90 -9.86
N SER A 27 -64.61 11.62 -10.07
CA SER A 27 -63.29 11.02 -9.93
C SER A 27 -62.33 11.53 -11.01
N THR A 28 -61.01 11.42 -10.78
CA THR A 28 -60.10 10.54 -11.57
C THR A 28 -58.62 10.81 -11.24
N LYS A 29 -57.86 9.71 -11.13
CA LYS A 29 -56.38 9.56 -11.17
C LYS A 29 -55.51 10.10 -10.03
N SER A 30 -54.52 9.26 -9.76
CA SER A 30 -53.45 9.35 -8.78
C SER A 30 -52.21 10.06 -9.34
N THR A 31 -51.55 10.84 -8.48
CA THR A 31 -50.14 11.21 -8.67
C THR A 31 -49.46 11.27 -7.30
N SER A 32 -49.15 10.10 -6.74
CA SER A 32 -48.19 10.01 -5.63
C SER A 32 -46.80 10.17 -6.21
N THR A 33 -46.19 11.34 -6.03
CA THR A 33 -44.79 11.61 -6.40
C THR A 33 -43.88 10.82 -5.45
N ALA A 34 -43.70 9.53 -5.73
CA ALA A 34 -42.65 8.75 -5.13
C ALA A 34 -41.33 9.21 -5.74
N CYS A 35 -40.47 9.81 -4.92
CA CYS A 35 -39.07 10.00 -5.29
C CYS A 35 -38.49 8.61 -5.53
N LYS A 36 -38.26 8.25 -6.80
CA LYS A 36 -37.39 7.12 -7.11
C LYS A 36 -36.02 7.46 -6.55
N SER A 37 -35.62 6.75 -5.49
CA SER A 37 -34.23 6.39 -5.36
C SER A 37 -33.92 5.53 -6.58
N ASP A 38 -33.38 6.15 -7.64
CA ASP A 38 -32.72 5.41 -8.70
C ASP A 38 -31.46 4.82 -8.09
N ALA A 39 -31.67 3.68 -7.40
CA ALA A 39 -30.63 2.77 -7.03
C ALA A 39 -30.03 2.31 -8.35
N MET A 40 -28.90 2.93 -8.70
CA MET A 40 -28.03 2.45 -9.76
C MET A 40 -27.38 1.17 -9.26
N GLU A 41 -28.18 0.10 -9.17
CA GLU A 41 -27.72 -1.28 -9.16
C GLU A 41 -27.10 -1.55 -10.53
N ASP A 42 -25.88 -1.05 -10.65
CA ASP A 42 -25.03 -1.29 -11.79
C ASP A 42 -24.68 -2.78 -11.78
N ASN A 43 -25.48 -3.54 -12.54
CA ASN A 43 -25.36 -4.97 -12.76
C ASN A 43 -24.14 -5.31 -13.63
N PHE A 44 -23.00 -4.66 -13.37
CA PHE A 44 -21.71 -5.26 -13.62
C PHE A 44 -21.60 -6.50 -12.73
N THR A 45 -21.84 -7.66 -13.35
CA THR A 45 -20.97 -8.82 -13.17
C THR A 45 -19.52 -8.29 -13.20
N ALA A 46 -18.89 -8.17 -12.03
CA ALA A 46 -17.59 -7.51 -11.97
C ALA A 46 -16.58 -8.44 -12.63
N SER A 47 -16.07 -8.02 -13.79
CA SER A 47 -15.10 -8.79 -14.58
C SER A 47 -13.73 -8.89 -13.90
N TYR A 48 -13.49 -8.07 -12.87
CA TYR A 48 -12.27 -8.06 -12.08
C TYR A 48 -12.60 -7.77 -10.61
N PHE A 49 -11.71 -8.19 -9.71
CA PHE A 49 -11.60 -7.65 -8.35
C PHE A 49 -10.48 -6.60 -8.30
N SER A 50 -10.54 -5.72 -7.31
CA SER A 50 -9.51 -4.71 -7.04
C SER A 50 -8.86 -4.95 -5.69
N LEU A 51 -7.55 -4.76 -5.63
CA LEU A 51 -6.72 -4.93 -4.46
C LEU A 51 -5.99 -3.61 -4.20
N CYS A 52 -6.38 -2.88 -3.16
CA CYS A 52 -5.64 -1.71 -2.69
C CYS A 52 -4.74 -2.13 -1.53
N ILE A 53 -3.46 -1.76 -1.59
CA ILE A 53 -2.47 -2.00 -0.54
C ILE A 53 -1.97 -0.64 -0.06
N THR A 54 -2.02 -0.43 1.25
CA THR A 54 -1.53 0.78 1.93
C THR A 54 -0.62 0.40 3.08
N GLY A 55 0.35 1.24 3.42
CA GLY A 55 1.28 0.93 4.50
C GLY A 55 2.59 1.70 4.39
N GLN A 56 3.65 1.14 4.95
CA GLN A 56 4.98 1.74 4.97
C GLN A 56 6.11 0.73 5.15
N ILE A 57 7.28 1.05 4.60
CA ILE A 57 8.57 0.46 4.98
C ILE A 57 9.02 1.24 6.23
N VAL A 58 8.95 0.61 7.41
CA VAL A 58 9.13 1.28 8.70
C VAL A 58 10.61 1.53 8.98
N SER A 59 11.40 0.47 9.10
CA SER A 59 12.81 0.56 9.51
C SER A 59 13.62 -0.69 9.21
N ALA A 60 14.93 -0.57 9.07
CA ALA A 60 15.86 -1.70 9.09
C ALA A 60 16.58 -1.82 10.44
N THR A 61 16.98 -3.03 10.83
CA THR A 61 17.78 -3.32 12.02
C THR A 61 18.89 -4.29 11.65
N PHE A 62 20.12 -3.99 12.05
CA PHE A 62 21.30 -4.81 11.80
C PHE A 62 21.87 -5.26 13.16
N PRO A 63 21.84 -6.56 13.51
CA PRO A 63 22.24 -7.03 14.84
C PRO A 63 23.68 -6.70 15.25
N LEU A 64 24.58 -6.56 14.27
CA LEU A 64 25.98 -6.15 14.47
C LEU A 64 26.26 -4.70 14.04
N GLY A 65 25.19 -3.96 13.70
CA GLY A 65 25.25 -2.66 13.03
C GLY A 65 25.50 -2.77 11.53
N PRO A 66 25.15 -1.74 10.74
CA PRO A 66 25.50 -1.69 9.32
C PRO A 66 26.99 -1.38 9.14
N ASP A 67 27.63 -1.98 8.14
CA ASP A 67 29.00 -1.64 7.72
C ASP A 67 29.09 -0.30 6.95
N LYS A 68 28.02 0.52 7.01
CA LYS A 68 27.78 1.72 6.19
C LYS A 68 27.16 2.83 7.03
N GLU A 69 27.51 4.07 6.70
CA GLU A 69 27.08 5.25 7.45
C GLU A 69 25.62 5.61 7.22
N PHE A 70 25.18 5.57 5.95
CA PHE A 70 23.79 5.78 5.56
C PHE A 70 23.24 4.49 4.96
N VAL A 71 21.94 4.24 5.16
CA VAL A 71 21.20 3.13 4.55
C VAL A 71 19.95 3.70 3.88
N PHE A 72 19.57 3.11 2.76
CA PHE A 72 18.31 3.39 2.07
C PHE A 72 17.81 2.13 1.34
N CYS A 73 16.57 2.14 0.88
CA CYS A 73 15.98 1.03 0.15
C CYS A 73 15.44 1.47 -1.21
N ARG A 74 15.68 0.64 -2.23
CA ARG A 74 14.98 0.68 -3.53
C ARG A 74 13.94 -0.44 -3.51
N TYR A 75 12.66 -0.12 -3.71
CA TYR A 75 11.61 -1.13 -3.76
C TYR A 75 10.97 -1.21 -5.16
N GLU A 76 10.52 -2.41 -5.52
CA GLU A 76 9.74 -2.70 -6.72
C GLU A 76 8.59 -3.64 -6.35
N LEU A 77 7.40 -3.32 -6.85
CA LEU A 77 6.20 -4.16 -6.75
C LEU A 77 6.08 -5.01 -8.01
N VAL A 78 6.04 -6.33 -7.81
CA VAL A 78 6.01 -7.33 -8.87
C VAL A 78 4.77 -8.20 -8.69
N ALA A 79 4.07 -8.50 -9.77
CA ALA A 79 2.86 -9.31 -9.77
C ALA A 79 2.77 -10.16 -11.05
N GLY A 80 1.90 -11.16 -11.03
CA GLY A 80 1.66 -12.06 -12.15
C GLY A 80 0.97 -11.39 -13.35
N PRO A 81 0.89 -12.09 -14.50
CA PRO A 81 0.50 -11.49 -15.78
C PRO A 81 -0.97 -11.02 -15.86
N ASP A 82 -1.85 -11.52 -14.98
CA ASP A 82 -3.26 -11.07 -14.88
C ASP A 82 -3.42 -9.79 -14.04
N TRP A 83 -2.41 -9.43 -13.24
CA TRP A 83 -2.46 -8.27 -12.36
C TRP A 83 -2.12 -6.98 -13.09
N GLN A 84 -3.09 -6.08 -13.17
CA GLN A 84 -2.94 -4.77 -13.81
C GLN A 84 -2.80 -3.69 -12.73
N LEU A 85 -1.71 -2.93 -12.79
CA LEU A 85 -1.51 -1.75 -11.95
C LEU A 85 -2.54 -0.67 -12.34
N ALA A 86 -3.38 -0.28 -11.38
CA ALA A 86 -4.47 0.68 -11.59
C ALA A 86 -4.21 2.05 -10.94
N SER A 87 -3.40 2.11 -9.88
CA SER A 87 -2.95 3.35 -9.24
C SER A 87 -1.70 3.10 -8.38
N GLY A 88 -0.95 4.17 -8.08
CA GLY A 88 0.24 4.15 -7.24
C GLY A 88 1.54 3.80 -7.98
N PRO A 89 2.71 4.13 -7.39
CA PRO A 89 4.01 3.86 -8.01
C PRO A 89 4.39 2.38 -7.92
N GLN A 90 4.82 1.79 -9.05
CA GLN A 90 5.35 0.43 -9.05
C GLN A 90 6.72 0.31 -8.37
N HIS A 91 7.52 1.37 -8.38
CA HIS A 91 8.86 1.40 -7.82
C HIS A 91 9.06 2.66 -6.98
N GLY A 92 10.01 2.63 -6.04
CA GLY A 92 10.36 3.80 -5.25
C GLY A 92 11.69 3.68 -4.52
N LEU A 93 12.08 4.80 -3.91
CA LEU A 93 13.36 5.00 -3.22
C LEU A 93 13.06 5.67 -1.88
N THR A 94 13.58 5.13 -0.77
CA THR A 94 13.48 5.77 0.55
C THR A 94 14.46 6.93 0.66
N GLN A 95 14.28 7.80 1.68
CA GLN A 95 15.37 8.67 2.11
C GLN A 95 16.60 7.87 2.59
N MET A 96 17.76 8.51 2.54
CA MET A 96 18.97 8.05 3.25
C MET A 96 18.81 8.30 4.75
N SER A 97 19.00 7.25 5.54
CA SER A 97 18.77 7.24 6.99
C SER A 97 19.96 6.61 7.71
N THR A 98 20.20 6.98 8.96
CA THR A 98 21.37 6.52 9.74
C THR A 98 21.02 6.36 11.21
N ASN A 99 21.68 5.44 11.90
CA ASN A 99 21.66 5.29 13.36
C ASN A 99 22.97 5.74 14.03
N LYS A 100 23.86 6.43 13.31
CA LYS A 100 25.21 6.82 13.78
C LYS A 100 25.24 7.63 15.10
N SER A 101 24.16 8.32 15.44
CA SER A 101 24.00 9.07 16.70
C SER A 101 23.47 8.25 17.88
N GLY A 102 23.06 7.00 17.66
CA GLY A 102 22.53 6.07 18.66
C GLY A 102 23.45 4.87 18.89
N HIS A 103 22.87 3.77 19.39
CA HIS A 103 23.54 2.47 19.47
C HIS A 103 23.65 1.83 18.09
N PHE A 104 24.70 1.02 17.87
CA PHE A 104 24.98 0.39 16.58
C PHE A 104 23.83 -0.50 16.07
N ASN A 105 23.04 -1.08 16.97
CA ASN A 105 21.88 -1.93 16.69
C ASN A 105 20.54 -1.18 16.72
N ASP A 106 20.53 0.16 16.90
CA ASP A 106 19.30 0.94 16.86
C ASP A 106 18.66 0.90 15.46
N LYS A 107 17.33 1.00 15.43
CA LYS A 107 16.55 0.94 14.19
C LYS A 107 16.87 2.12 13.29
N ILE A 108 17.19 1.85 12.03
CA ILE A 108 17.31 2.86 10.98
C ILE A 108 15.92 3.08 10.40
N VAL A 109 15.29 4.20 10.73
CA VAL A 109 13.88 4.49 10.42
C VAL A 109 13.75 5.17 9.06
N PHE A 110 12.89 4.62 8.20
CA PHE A 110 12.52 5.18 6.89
C PHE A 110 11.11 5.79 6.90
N ASN A 111 10.13 5.09 7.49
CA ASN A 111 8.69 5.44 7.43
C ASN A 111 8.23 5.80 6.00
N MET A 112 8.70 5.06 4.99
CA MET A 112 8.43 5.35 3.57
C MET A 112 7.04 4.80 3.19
N PRO A 113 6.05 5.65 2.84
CA PRO A 113 4.68 5.19 2.57
C PRO A 113 4.57 4.39 1.26
N VAL A 114 3.90 3.24 1.34
CA VAL A 114 3.60 2.38 0.20
C VAL A 114 2.10 2.41 -0.03
N GLU A 115 1.66 2.93 -1.17
CA GLU A 115 0.26 2.92 -1.60
C GLU A 115 0.18 2.50 -3.07
N VAL A 116 -0.57 1.43 -3.34
CA VAL A 116 -0.74 0.88 -4.68
C VAL A 116 -2.12 0.22 -4.83
N THR A 117 -2.71 0.29 -6.02
CA THR A 117 -3.95 -0.42 -6.34
C THR A 117 -3.78 -1.25 -7.59
N TYR A 118 -4.16 -2.52 -7.51
CA TYR A 118 -4.22 -3.45 -8.63
C TYR A 118 -5.66 -3.85 -8.99
N LYS A 119 -5.83 -4.34 -10.22
CA LYS A 119 -7.02 -5.05 -10.71
C LYS A 119 -6.60 -6.41 -11.25
N SER A 120 -7.43 -7.42 -11.06
CA SER A 120 -7.14 -8.80 -11.48
C SER A 120 -8.43 -9.60 -11.63
N THR A 121 -8.41 -10.63 -12.47
CA THR A 121 -9.47 -11.64 -12.62
C THR A 121 -9.18 -12.92 -11.81
N SER A 122 -7.91 -13.18 -11.49
CA SER A 122 -7.41 -14.40 -10.84
C SER A 122 -6.32 -14.13 -9.79
N PRO A 123 -6.38 -14.73 -8.58
CA PRO A 123 -5.37 -14.54 -7.53
C PRO A 123 -3.97 -15.07 -7.89
N PHE A 124 -3.81 -15.78 -9.01
CA PHE A 124 -2.55 -16.39 -9.41
C PHE A 124 -1.45 -15.34 -9.66
N GLY A 125 -0.23 -15.62 -9.21
CA GLY A 125 0.88 -14.66 -9.25
C GLY A 125 0.64 -13.46 -8.32
N TRP A 126 0.17 -13.72 -7.10
CA TRP A 126 -0.17 -12.71 -6.10
C TRP A 126 0.95 -11.67 -5.89
N PRO A 127 0.65 -10.36 -5.83
CA PRO A 127 1.64 -9.31 -5.73
C PRO A 127 2.65 -9.48 -4.58
N GLN A 128 3.89 -9.12 -4.86
CA GLN A 128 5.02 -9.11 -3.94
C GLN A 128 5.69 -7.73 -3.97
N ILE A 129 6.27 -7.33 -2.84
CA ILE A 129 7.25 -6.24 -2.79
C ILE A 129 8.65 -6.85 -2.70
N LEU A 130 9.52 -6.44 -3.61
CA LEU A 130 10.95 -6.73 -3.65
C LEU A 130 11.72 -5.49 -3.22
N ILE A 131 12.66 -5.62 -2.30
CA ILE A 131 13.34 -4.51 -1.65
C ILE A 131 14.83 -4.76 -1.65
N SER A 132 15.57 -3.92 -2.35
CA SER A 132 17.03 -3.90 -2.39
C SER A 132 17.51 -2.87 -1.37
N VAL A 133 18.22 -3.34 -0.34
CA VAL A 133 18.76 -2.50 0.74
C VAL A 133 20.19 -2.13 0.38
N PHE A 134 20.45 -0.82 0.29
CA PHE A 134 21.75 -0.26 -0.04
C PHE A 134 22.29 0.52 1.15
N GLY A 135 23.62 0.51 1.30
CA GLY A 135 24.32 1.37 2.24
C GLY A 135 25.36 2.22 1.53
N GLN A 136 25.56 3.43 2.03
CA GLN A 136 26.48 4.41 1.47
C GLN A 136 27.48 4.87 2.54
N ASN A 137 28.74 5.03 2.13
CA ASN A 137 29.77 5.69 2.92
C ASN A 137 29.71 7.21 2.72
N GLY A 138 30.28 8.00 3.65
CA GLY A 138 30.45 9.44 3.47
C GLY A 138 31.28 9.88 2.24
N SER A 139 31.91 8.95 1.52
CA SER A 139 32.53 9.17 0.19
C SER A 139 31.53 9.22 -0.97
N GLY A 140 30.27 8.80 -0.76
CA GLY A 140 29.25 8.65 -1.79
C GLY A 140 29.16 7.26 -2.42
N ASP A 141 30.08 6.34 -2.10
CA ASP A 141 30.10 4.98 -2.65
C ASP A 141 28.89 4.16 -2.13
N GLU A 142 27.95 3.85 -3.02
CA GLU A 142 26.85 2.93 -2.74
C GLU A 142 27.31 1.46 -2.79
N CYS A 143 26.76 0.63 -1.92
CA CYS A 143 26.99 -0.81 -1.88
C CYS A 143 25.68 -1.53 -1.53
N LEU A 144 25.48 -2.72 -2.09
CA LEU A 144 24.37 -3.58 -1.71
C LEU A 144 24.62 -4.20 -0.32
N LEU A 145 23.63 -4.11 0.57
CA LEU A 145 23.62 -4.82 1.86
C LEU A 145 22.80 -6.11 1.80
N GLY A 146 21.80 -6.17 0.90
CA GLY A 146 21.05 -7.39 0.62
C GLY A 146 19.67 -7.12 0.06
N TYR A 147 18.90 -8.19 -0.13
CA TYR A 147 17.54 -8.15 -0.65
C TYR A 147 16.56 -8.70 0.38
N ALA A 148 15.39 -8.08 0.50
CA ALA A 148 14.24 -8.60 1.20
C ALA A 148 13.08 -8.70 0.22
N HIS A 149 12.19 -9.68 0.37
CA HIS A 149 10.94 -9.71 -0.37
C HIS A 149 9.82 -10.31 0.47
N VAL A 150 8.58 -9.89 0.21
CA VAL A 150 7.39 -10.44 0.89
C VAL A 150 6.17 -10.33 -0.01
N HIS A 151 5.26 -11.31 0.05
CA HIS A 151 3.94 -11.18 -0.56
C HIS A 151 3.15 -10.07 0.13
N LEU A 152 2.40 -9.28 -0.65
CA LEU A 152 1.49 -8.31 -0.05
C LEU A 152 0.39 -9.05 0.74
N PRO A 153 -0.09 -8.52 1.87
CA PRO A 153 -1.06 -9.24 2.71
C PRO A 153 -2.31 -9.64 1.93
N VAL A 154 -2.72 -10.91 2.01
CA VAL A 154 -3.92 -11.42 1.33
C VAL A 154 -5.20 -10.89 1.98
N PHE A 155 -5.16 -10.71 3.29
CA PHE A 155 -6.29 -10.27 4.11
C PHE A 155 -5.99 -8.90 4.71
N GLY A 156 -7.02 -8.06 4.81
CA GLY A 156 -6.98 -6.90 5.69
C GLY A 156 -6.74 -7.34 7.14
N SER A 157 -5.98 -6.55 7.89
CA SER A 157 -5.58 -6.82 9.27
C SER A 157 -6.77 -6.80 10.26
N GLN A 158 -7.60 -7.84 10.25
CA GLN A 158 -8.58 -8.13 11.29
C GLN A 158 -8.18 -9.38 12.09
N ARG A 159 -7.31 -9.14 13.08
CA ARG A 159 -7.40 -9.83 14.38
C ARG A 159 -7.80 -8.79 15.41
N GLU A 160 -9.12 -8.63 15.60
CA GLU A 160 -9.63 -7.88 16.75
C GLU A 160 -9.20 -8.59 18.04
N GLY A 161 -8.37 -7.91 18.83
CA GLY A 161 -7.83 -8.45 20.09
C GLY A 161 -6.40 -8.00 20.41
N ASP A 162 -5.64 -7.55 19.41
CA ASP A 162 -4.30 -6.99 19.63
C ASP A 162 -4.07 -5.78 18.72
N HIS A 163 -3.54 -4.68 19.26
CA HIS A 163 -3.27 -3.45 18.49
C HIS A 163 -1.99 -3.55 17.64
N CYS A 164 -1.52 -4.77 17.41
CA CYS A 164 -0.38 -5.09 16.57
C CYS A 164 -0.81 -5.10 15.09
N SER A 165 -0.84 -3.91 14.48
CA SER A 165 -0.89 -3.78 13.03
C SER A 165 0.20 -4.64 12.40
N VAL A 166 -0.16 -5.55 11.48
CA VAL A 166 0.71 -6.63 10.97
C VAL A 166 2.09 -6.10 10.56
N LEU A 167 3.04 -6.28 11.47
CA LEU A 167 4.40 -5.77 11.39
C LEU A 167 5.29 -6.92 10.95
N ASN A 168 5.41 -7.08 9.63
CA ASN A 168 6.18 -8.15 9.01
C ASN A 168 7.67 -7.83 9.16
N GLU A 169 8.35 -8.57 10.03
CA GLU A 169 9.82 -8.61 10.06
C GLU A 169 10.31 -9.56 8.98
N VAL A 170 10.98 -9.01 7.96
CA VAL A 170 11.49 -9.74 6.80
C VAL A 170 13.01 -9.76 6.86
N PRO A 171 13.68 -10.92 6.73
CA PRO A 171 15.14 -10.96 6.74
C PRO A 171 15.72 -10.25 5.50
N ILE A 172 16.76 -9.46 5.71
CA ILE A 172 17.61 -8.89 4.66
C ILE A 172 18.63 -9.96 4.31
N LEU A 173 18.53 -10.49 3.09
CA LEU A 173 19.33 -11.60 2.57
C LEU A 173 20.45 -11.06 1.68
N MET A 174 21.69 -11.13 2.18
CA MET A 174 22.90 -10.80 1.43
C MET A 174 23.30 -12.00 0.55
N PRO A 175 23.50 -11.84 -0.78
CA PRO A 175 24.00 -12.92 -1.62
C PRO A 175 25.45 -13.27 -1.26
N LYS A 176 25.77 -14.57 -1.21
CA LYS A 176 27.15 -15.07 -1.03
C LYS A 176 27.66 -15.78 -2.27
N CYS A 177 28.95 -15.66 -2.51
CA CYS A 177 29.64 -16.48 -3.50
C CYS A 177 29.54 -17.97 -3.11
N GLN A 178 29.09 -18.80 -4.06
CA GLN A 178 28.99 -20.26 -3.86
C GLN A 178 30.33 -20.97 -3.62
N SER A 179 31.46 -20.31 -3.91
CA SER A 179 32.80 -20.85 -3.71
C SER A 179 33.69 -19.88 -2.93
N MET A 180 34.45 -20.42 -1.97
CA MET A 180 35.36 -19.65 -1.11
C MET A 180 36.43 -18.87 -1.92
N LEU A 181 36.84 -19.39 -3.08
CA LEU A 181 37.78 -18.70 -3.97
C LEU A 181 37.14 -17.53 -4.72
N ALA A 182 35.86 -17.63 -5.08
CA ALA A 182 35.11 -16.49 -5.62
C ALA A 182 34.88 -15.42 -4.54
N ASP A 183 34.71 -15.81 -3.27
CA ASP A 183 34.59 -14.89 -2.14
C ASP A 183 35.91 -14.14 -1.87
N VAL A 184 37.03 -14.86 -1.79
CA VAL A 184 38.38 -14.26 -1.65
C VAL A 184 38.73 -13.34 -2.82
N THR A 185 38.37 -13.70 -4.06
CA THR A 185 38.63 -12.83 -5.22
C THR A 185 37.66 -11.66 -5.32
N SER A 186 36.40 -11.81 -4.89
CA SER A 186 35.42 -10.72 -4.71
C SER A 186 35.93 -9.69 -3.71
N TRP A 187 36.41 -10.15 -2.54
CA TRP A 187 37.05 -9.32 -1.52
C TRP A 187 38.29 -8.60 -2.07
N LEU A 188 39.21 -9.32 -2.72
CA LEU A 188 40.45 -8.75 -3.27
C LEU A 188 40.19 -7.68 -4.35
N LEU A 189 39.18 -7.92 -5.20
CA LEU A 189 38.77 -6.99 -6.27
C LEU A 189 37.77 -5.92 -5.79
N ARG A 190 37.40 -5.92 -4.49
CA ARG A 190 36.33 -5.09 -3.89
C ARG A 190 34.98 -5.13 -4.64
N ARG A 191 34.71 -6.19 -5.41
CA ARG A 191 33.48 -6.32 -6.18
C ARG A 191 32.48 -7.15 -5.39
N GLN A 192 31.51 -6.51 -4.76
CA GLN A 192 30.48 -7.23 -4.00
C GLN A 192 29.66 -8.17 -4.90
N PRO A 193 29.19 -9.31 -4.35
CA PRO A 193 28.22 -10.14 -5.03
C PRO A 193 26.88 -9.39 -5.13
N GLU A 194 26.38 -9.22 -6.35
CA GLU A 194 25.05 -8.67 -6.61
C GLU A 194 24.29 -9.63 -7.54
N LEU A 195 22.96 -9.71 -7.40
CA LEU A 195 22.14 -10.48 -8.32
C LEU A 195 21.95 -9.68 -9.61
N LYS A 196 22.27 -10.32 -10.76
CA LYS A 196 22.10 -9.70 -12.09
C LYS A 196 20.66 -9.27 -12.35
N ASP A 197 19.69 -10.03 -11.83
CA ASP A 197 18.29 -9.65 -11.72
C ASP A 197 17.82 -10.11 -10.33
N PRO A 198 17.38 -9.21 -9.43
CA PRO A 198 16.89 -9.59 -8.12
C PRO A 198 15.50 -10.27 -8.16
N LYS A 199 14.78 -10.22 -9.30
CA LYS A 199 13.45 -10.86 -9.45
C LYS A 199 13.51 -12.38 -9.39
N VAL A 200 14.69 -12.99 -9.59
CA VAL A 200 14.91 -14.43 -9.38
C VAL A 200 14.57 -14.89 -7.94
N LEU A 201 14.58 -13.97 -6.96
CA LEU A 201 14.19 -14.24 -5.58
C LEU A 201 12.69 -14.49 -5.41
N LEU A 202 11.87 -14.01 -6.35
CA LEU A 202 10.41 -14.11 -6.31
C LEU A 202 9.90 -15.45 -6.84
N ASP A 203 10.71 -16.15 -7.64
CA ASP A 203 10.43 -17.47 -8.18
C ASP A 203 11.22 -18.54 -7.40
N ASN A 204 10.49 -19.44 -6.75
CA ASN A 204 11.04 -20.56 -5.99
C ASN A 204 11.89 -21.53 -6.85
N LEU A 205 11.69 -21.56 -8.16
CA LEU A 205 12.47 -22.39 -9.08
C LEU A 205 13.80 -21.71 -9.46
N GLN A 206 13.80 -20.39 -9.63
CA GLN A 206 14.99 -19.61 -10.03
C GLN A 206 15.91 -19.26 -8.85
N SER A 207 15.34 -19.06 -7.65
CA SER A 207 16.10 -18.89 -6.41
C SER A 207 16.82 -20.16 -5.95
N LYS A 208 16.45 -21.34 -6.50
CA LYS A 208 17.04 -22.63 -6.14
C LYS A 208 18.54 -22.65 -6.47
N GLY A 209 19.36 -22.73 -5.42
CA GLY A 209 20.82 -22.77 -5.51
C GLY A 209 21.52 -21.44 -5.20
N LEU A 210 20.78 -20.34 -5.00
CA LEU A 210 21.37 -19.12 -4.46
C LEU A 210 21.81 -19.36 -3.01
N CYS A 211 23.08 -19.04 -2.72
CA CYS A 211 23.59 -19.00 -1.35
C CYS A 211 23.36 -17.59 -0.82
N MET A 212 22.60 -17.46 0.26
CA MET A 212 22.26 -16.17 0.87
C MET A 212 22.50 -16.26 2.39
N GLU A 213 22.95 -15.17 3.00
CA GLU A 213 23.09 -15.02 4.45
C GLU A 213 22.15 -13.93 4.97
N SER A 214 21.58 -14.11 6.17
CA SER A 214 20.80 -13.06 6.82
C SER A 214 21.73 -12.05 7.46
N TYR A 215 21.67 -10.80 7.00
CA TYR A 215 22.52 -9.69 7.47
C TYR A 215 21.77 -8.75 8.43
N GLY A 216 20.43 -8.69 8.33
CA GLY A 216 19.59 -7.90 9.21
C GLY A 216 18.11 -8.20 9.01
N THR A 217 17.24 -7.36 9.57
CA THR A 217 15.78 -7.46 9.46
C THR A 217 15.19 -6.13 8.99
N LEU A 218 14.20 -6.20 8.12
CA LEU A 218 13.43 -5.07 7.62
C LEU A 218 12.00 -5.15 8.15
N GLN A 219 11.52 -4.09 8.78
CA GLN A 219 10.18 -3.99 9.33
C GLN A 219 9.25 -3.34 8.30
N LEU A 220 8.20 -4.06 7.90
CA LEU A 220 7.13 -3.55 7.04
C LEU A 220 5.79 -3.56 7.78
N GLN A 221 4.99 -2.53 7.57
CA GLN A 221 3.61 -2.48 8.02
C GLN A 221 2.74 -2.31 6.77
N LEU A 222 2.00 -3.35 6.38
CA LEU A 222 1.19 -3.36 5.16
C LEU A 222 -0.25 -3.79 5.48
N HIS A 223 -1.21 -3.15 4.82
CA HIS A 223 -2.64 -3.36 4.95
C HIS A 223 -3.26 -3.51 3.57
N THR A 224 -4.27 -4.36 3.46
CA THR A 224 -4.91 -4.67 2.17
C THR A 224 -6.42 -4.52 2.26
N ILE A 225 -7.01 -3.85 1.27
CA ILE A 225 -8.45 -3.68 1.10
C ILE A 225 -8.83 -4.26 -0.27
N MET A 226 -9.80 -5.18 -0.28
CA MET A 226 -10.18 -5.92 -1.49
C MET A 226 -11.66 -5.73 -1.83
N ARG A 227 -11.95 -5.43 -3.10
CA ARG A 227 -13.31 -5.14 -3.60
C ARG A 227 -13.62 -6.00 -4.82
N GLY A 228 -14.85 -6.50 -4.92
CA GLY A 228 -15.34 -7.24 -6.09
C GLY A 228 -15.08 -8.75 -6.09
N ALA A 229 -14.13 -9.25 -5.29
CA ALA A 229 -13.77 -10.68 -5.20
C ALA A 229 -14.98 -11.64 -5.12
N ARG A 230 -15.96 -11.36 -4.25
CA ARG A 230 -17.18 -12.19 -4.11
C ARG A 230 -18.01 -12.30 -5.39
N LYS A 231 -17.99 -11.30 -6.28
CA LYS A 231 -18.71 -11.35 -7.58
C LYS A 231 -18.06 -12.33 -8.56
N LEU A 232 -16.79 -12.71 -8.34
CA LEU A 232 -16.05 -13.73 -9.09
C LEU A 232 -16.03 -15.09 -8.38
N GLY A 233 -16.85 -15.28 -7.33
CA GLY A 233 -16.90 -16.52 -6.56
C GLY A 233 -15.80 -16.67 -5.50
N TYR A 234 -14.96 -15.64 -5.29
CA TYR A 234 -13.90 -15.67 -4.28
C TYR A 234 -14.40 -15.23 -2.90
N HIS A 235 -14.49 -16.18 -1.98
CA HIS A 235 -14.89 -15.99 -0.58
C HIS A 235 -13.67 -15.82 0.34
N TRP A 236 -12.95 -14.70 0.20
CA TRP A 236 -11.74 -14.42 0.98
C TRP A 236 -11.98 -13.72 2.34
N HIS A 237 -13.23 -13.46 2.69
CA HIS A 237 -13.64 -13.05 4.03
C HIS A 237 -14.99 -13.69 4.38
N ALA A 238 -15.09 -14.21 5.60
CA ALA A 238 -16.32 -14.44 6.34
C ALA A 238 -16.33 -13.45 7.51
#